data_AF-X6LII6-F1
#
_entry.id   AF-X6LII6-F1
#
_cell.length_a   1.000
_cell.length_b   1.000
_cell.length_c   1.000
_cell.angle_alpha   90.00
_cell.angle_beta   90.00
_cell.angle_gamma   90.00
#
_symmetry.space_group_name_H-M   'P 1'
#
loop_
_entity.id
_entity.type
_entity.pdbx_description
1 polymer ?
#
loop_
_entity_poly.entity_id
_entity_poly.type
_entity_poly.pdbx_seq_one_letter_code
_entity_poly.pdbx_strand_id
1 'polypeptide(L)'
;MQIMMDVIPTIFEKVDFLASHSYPASNIGYGFNVPYDQGIPGLLYYQKELDTIGRSVQVLITETGWATNVNPTCTEQEKAQWTVSAFGLWRNDSRVMGVMPFMLQDAYWGDQIQWKLLINKPKQFVQCFLRFLAFTILKMLKKLAHSM
;
A
#
# COMPACT_ATOMS: atom_id res chain seq x y z
N MET A 1 0.16 -11.37 -15.70
CA MET A 1 0.83 -12.50 -15.03
C MET A 1 0.74 -13.80 -15.82
N GLN A 2 -0.39 -14.14 -16.45
CA GLN A 2 -0.54 -15.38 -17.24
C GLN A 2 0.56 -15.62 -18.28
N ILE A 3 0.87 -14.61 -19.10
CA ILE A 3 1.93 -14.69 -20.11
C ILE A 3 3.29 -15.10 -19.51
N MET A 4 3.60 -14.66 -18.29
CA MET A 4 4.86 -15.04 -17.64
C MET A 4 4.88 -16.53 -17.26
N MET A 5 3.74 -17.07 -16.82
CA MET A 5 3.59 -18.49 -16.51
C MET A 5 3.63 -19.36 -17.77
N ASP A 6 3.11 -18.86 -18.89
CA ASP A 6 3.16 -19.57 -20.16
C ASP A 6 4.60 -19.71 -20.69
N VAL A 7 5.45 -18.70 -20.44
CA VAL A 7 6.88 -18.72 -20.84
C VAL A 7 7.75 -19.43 -19.81
N ILE A 8 7.49 -19.23 -18.52
CA ILE A 8 8.26 -19.83 -17.41
C ILE A 8 7.26 -20.35 -16.35
N PRO A 9 6.81 -21.61 -16.46
CA PRO A 9 5.80 -22.17 -15.55
C PRO A 9 6.19 -22.12 -14.07
N THR A 10 7.49 -22.15 -13.78
CA THR A 10 8.03 -22.15 -12.41
C THR A 10 8.42 -20.76 -11.90
N ILE A 11 8.06 -19.67 -12.61
CA ILE A 11 8.54 -18.33 -12.26
C ILE A 11 8.18 -17.92 -10.83
N PHE A 12 6.98 -18.29 -10.38
CA PHE A 12 6.52 -17.96 -9.05
C PHE A 12 7.09 -18.85 -7.97
N GLU A 13 7.76 -19.98 -8.28
CA GLU A 13 8.44 -20.82 -7.29
C GLU A 13 9.60 -20.10 -6.62
N LYS A 14 10.22 -19.16 -7.35
CA LYS A 14 11.40 -18.40 -6.93
C LYS A 14 11.07 -17.06 -6.25
N VAL A 15 9.80 -16.77 -6.02
CA VAL A 15 9.35 -15.51 -5.41
C VAL A 15 9.18 -15.68 -3.92
N ASP A 16 9.92 -14.88 -3.14
CA ASP A 16 9.81 -14.84 -1.67
C ASP A 16 8.70 -13.89 -1.20
N PHE A 17 8.48 -12.80 -1.95
CA PHE A 17 7.53 -11.73 -1.61
C PHE A 17 6.81 -11.22 -2.85
N LEU A 18 5.52 -10.89 -2.70
CA LEU A 18 4.79 -10.05 -3.63
C LEU A 18 5.04 -8.58 -3.28
N ALA A 19 5.63 -7.83 -4.20
CA ALA A 19 5.63 -6.37 -4.17
C ALA A 19 4.35 -5.86 -4.86
N SER A 20 3.51 -5.12 -4.14
CA SER A 20 2.22 -4.63 -4.65
C SER A 20 2.07 -3.12 -4.46
N HIS A 21 1.40 -2.47 -5.41
CA HIS A 21 1.08 -1.04 -5.37
C HIS A 21 -0.40 -0.88 -5.07
N SER A 22 -0.74 -0.79 -3.79
CA SER A 22 -2.13 -0.77 -3.32
C SER A 22 -2.63 0.67 -3.24
N TYR A 23 -3.03 1.23 -4.37
CA TYR A 23 -3.65 2.56 -4.45
C TYR A 23 -5.17 2.49 -4.34
N PRO A 24 -5.82 3.54 -3.80
CA PRO A 24 -7.27 3.60 -3.73
C PRO A 24 -7.85 3.66 -5.14
N ALA A 25 -8.65 2.65 -5.48
CA ALA A 25 -9.30 2.53 -6.77
C ALA A 25 -10.70 1.95 -6.58
N SER A 26 -11.69 2.51 -7.29
CA SER A 26 -13.07 2.03 -7.25
C SER A 26 -13.25 0.63 -7.87
N ASN A 27 -12.23 0.16 -8.60
CA ASN A 27 -12.23 -1.15 -9.18
C ASN A 27 -10.82 -1.77 -9.19
N ILE A 28 -10.73 -2.95 -9.77
CA ILE A 28 -9.56 -3.79 -9.85
C ILE A 28 -8.69 -3.31 -11.03
N GLY A 29 -7.67 -2.49 -10.71
CA GLY A 29 -6.69 -2.00 -11.68
C GLY A 29 -7.08 -0.72 -12.44
N TYR A 30 -8.20 -0.07 -12.08
CA TYR A 30 -8.64 1.19 -12.67
C TYR A 30 -9.61 1.95 -11.75
N GLY A 31 -9.90 3.21 -12.08
CA GLY A 31 -10.76 4.07 -11.25
C GLY A 31 -10.03 4.60 -10.01
N PHE A 32 -8.75 4.97 -10.19
CA PHE A 32 -7.88 5.45 -9.14
C PHE A 32 -8.34 6.78 -8.55
N ASN A 33 -7.78 7.11 -7.38
CA ASN A 33 -7.88 8.42 -6.75
C ASN A 33 -9.30 8.75 -6.25
N VAL A 34 -9.97 7.74 -5.71
CA VAL A 34 -11.32 7.85 -5.12
C VAL A 34 -11.25 7.93 -3.60
N PRO A 35 -12.31 8.41 -2.91
CA PRO A 35 -12.42 8.36 -1.45
C PRO A 35 -12.28 6.94 -0.87
N TYR A 36 -11.94 6.84 0.41
CA TYR A 36 -11.64 5.56 1.08
C TYR A 36 -12.72 4.48 0.95
N ASP A 37 -13.98 4.86 1.15
CA ASP A 37 -15.14 3.97 1.06
C ASP A 37 -15.29 3.34 -0.34
N GLN A 38 -14.89 4.08 -1.37
CA GLN A 38 -14.87 3.60 -2.76
C GLN A 38 -13.56 2.90 -3.10
N GLY A 39 -12.45 3.27 -2.47
CA GLY A 39 -11.09 2.82 -2.82
C GLY A 39 -10.71 1.43 -2.32
N ILE A 40 -11.55 0.78 -1.52
CA ILE A 40 -11.28 -0.56 -0.93
C ILE A 40 -10.84 -1.60 -1.97
N PRO A 41 -11.49 -1.73 -3.15
CA PRO A 41 -11.08 -2.73 -4.14
C PRO A 41 -9.61 -2.57 -4.58
N GLY A 42 -9.16 -1.33 -4.81
CA GLY A 42 -7.76 -1.04 -5.12
C GLY A 42 -6.81 -1.29 -3.95
N LEU A 43 -7.20 -0.91 -2.72
CA LEU A 43 -6.39 -1.11 -1.52
C LEU A 43 -6.16 -2.60 -1.18
N LEU A 44 -7.06 -3.48 -1.63
CA LEU A 44 -6.99 -4.93 -1.45
C LEU A 44 -6.56 -5.68 -2.71
N TYR A 45 -6.13 -4.98 -3.77
CA TYR A 45 -5.83 -5.61 -5.05
C TYR A 45 -4.75 -6.70 -4.97
N TYR A 46 -3.81 -6.58 -4.02
CA TYR A 46 -2.79 -7.59 -3.72
C TYR A 46 -3.37 -9.00 -3.48
N GLN A 47 -4.62 -9.11 -3.01
CA GLN A 47 -5.27 -10.41 -2.81
C GLN A 47 -5.49 -11.13 -4.13
N LYS A 48 -5.91 -10.41 -5.18
CA LYS A 48 -6.08 -10.98 -6.51
C LYS A 48 -4.73 -11.31 -7.16
N GLU A 49 -3.70 -10.52 -6.87
CA GLU A 49 -2.33 -10.83 -7.29
C GLU A 49 -1.83 -12.13 -6.64
N LEU A 50 -2.09 -12.32 -5.34
CA LEU A 50 -1.81 -13.58 -4.64
C LEU A 50 -2.58 -14.76 -5.24
N ASP A 51 -3.87 -14.59 -5.55
CA ASP A 51 -4.68 -15.63 -6.20
C ASP A 51 -4.08 -16.02 -7.56
N THR A 52 -3.56 -15.05 -8.30
CA THR A 52 -2.91 -15.28 -9.60
C THR A 52 -1.55 -15.98 -9.46
N ILE A 53 -0.82 -15.72 -8.38
CA ILE A 53 0.42 -16.42 -8.03
C ILE A 53 0.12 -17.87 -7.61
N GLY A 54 -1.03 -18.13 -7.00
CA GLY A 54 -1.44 -19.46 -6.55
C GLY A 54 -0.61 -20.01 -5.39
N ARG A 55 0.15 -19.16 -4.69
CA ARG A 55 1.00 -19.51 -3.54
C ARG A 55 0.82 -18.50 -2.41
N SER A 56 1.00 -18.98 -1.18
CA SER A 56 0.97 -18.12 0.02
C SER A 56 2.33 -17.45 0.23
N VAL A 57 2.63 -16.41 -0.55
CA VAL A 57 3.79 -15.54 -0.35
C VAL A 57 3.44 -14.35 0.55
N GLN A 58 4.45 -13.78 1.21
CA GLN A 58 4.25 -12.55 1.98
C GLN A 58 4.13 -11.34 1.05
N VAL A 59 3.44 -10.29 1.51
CA VAL A 59 3.19 -9.08 0.72
C VAL A 59 3.95 -7.90 1.32
N LEU A 60 4.62 -7.16 0.45
CA LEU A 60 5.17 -5.84 0.71
C LEU A 60 4.39 -4.85 -0.15
N ILE A 61 3.65 -3.94 0.47
CA ILE A 61 3.04 -2.84 -0.27
C ILE A 61 4.14 -1.81 -0.47
N THR A 62 4.69 -1.76 -1.69
CA THR A 62 5.87 -0.94 -1.99
C THR A 62 5.51 0.49 -2.33
N GLU A 63 4.25 0.72 -2.73
CA GLU A 63 3.72 2.04 -2.97
C GLU A 63 2.24 2.11 -2.60
N THR A 64 1.86 3.23 -1.99
CA THR A 64 0.47 3.61 -1.73
C THR A 64 0.40 5.09 -1.39
N GLY A 65 -0.77 5.70 -1.52
CA GLY A 65 -0.97 7.11 -1.24
C GLY A 65 -2.32 7.63 -1.70
N TRP A 66 -2.55 8.91 -1.43
CA TRP A 66 -3.76 9.62 -1.82
C TRP A 66 -3.42 10.78 -2.73
N ALA A 67 -4.27 10.97 -3.71
CA ALA A 67 -4.21 12.07 -4.63
C ALA A 67 -4.61 13.40 -4.00
N THR A 68 -3.90 14.47 -4.35
CA THR A 68 -4.26 15.82 -3.86
C THR A 68 -5.23 16.50 -4.82
N ASN A 69 -5.03 16.36 -6.13
CA ASN A 69 -5.91 16.92 -7.15
C ASN A 69 -6.91 15.87 -7.68
N VAL A 70 -7.95 15.60 -6.88
CA VAL A 70 -9.04 14.67 -7.22
C VAL A 70 -10.37 15.34 -7.43
N ASN A 71 -11.25 14.64 -8.14
CA ASN A 71 -12.67 14.94 -8.21
C ASN A 71 -13.46 13.73 -7.67
N PRO A 72 -14.15 13.84 -6.51
CA PRO A 72 -14.28 15.04 -5.67
C PRO A 72 -12.96 15.41 -4.98
N THR A 73 -12.76 16.71 -4.73
CA THR A 73 -11.58 17.20 -4.01
C THR A 73 -11.57 16.69 -2.57
N CYS A 74 -10.41 16.28 -2.08
CA CYS A 74 -10.23 15.84 -0.70
C CYS A 74 -9.26 16.74 0.07
N THR A 75 -9.53 16.92 1.35
CA THR A 75 -8.70 17.67 2.29
C THR A 75 -7.54 16.81 2.80
N GLU A 76 -6.48 17.46 3.30
CA GLU A 76 -5.37 16.76 3.97
C GLU A 76 -5.84 15.97 5.21
N GLN A 77 -6.89 16.44 5.89
CA GLN A 77 -7.47 15.75 7.05
C GLN A 77 -8.15 14.44 6.64
N GLU A 78 -8.91 14.46 5.55
CA GLU A 78 -9.54 13.26 4.98
C GLU A 78 -8.47 12.26 4.53
N LYS A 79 -7.45 12.71 3.81
CA LYS A 79 -6.31 11.84 3.42
C LYS A 79 -5.63 11.19 4.61
N ALA A 80 -5.43 11.93 5.70
CA ALA A 80 -4.86 11.38 6.93
C ALA A 80 -5.76 10.32 7.59
N GLN A 81 -7.08 10.56 7.62
CA GLN A 81 -8.05 9.61 8.16
C GLN A 81 -8.15 8.35 7.29
N TRP A 82 -8.28 8.51 5.98
CA TRP A 82 -8.35 7.43 5.00
C TRP A 82 -7.10 6.56 5.03
N THR A 83 -5.94 7.18 5.18
CA THR A 83 -4.69 6.48 5.45
C THR A 83 -4.78 5.57 6.66
N VAL A 84 -5.23 6.09 7.81
CA VAL A 84 -5.33 5.31 9.04
C VAL A 84 -6.28 4.12 8.84
N SER A 85 -7.40 4.34 8.15
CA SER A 85 -8.37 3.29 7.83
C SER A 85 -7.77 2.23 6.88
N ALA A 86 -7.03 2.63 5.85
CA ALA A 86 -6.35 1.72 4.92
C ALA A 86 -5.29 0.87 5.65
N PHE A 87 -4.51 1.49 6.54
CA PHE A 87 -3.57 0.76 7.40
C PHE A 87 -4.26 -0.27 8.29
N GLY A 88 -5.48 -0.02 8.76
CA GLY A 88 -6.28 -0.99 9.49
C GLY A 88 -6.51 -2.28 8.70
N LEU A 89 -6.79 -2.15 7.39
CA LEU A 89 -6.98 -3.29 6.50
C LEU A 89 -5.71 -4.13 6.39
N TRP A 90 -4.59 -3.49 6.07
CA TRP A 90 -3.31 -4.17 5.87
C TRP A 90 -2.74 -4.74 7.16
N ARG A 91 -2.94 -4.06 8.29
CA ARG A 91 -2.50 -4.53 9.60
C ARG A 91 -3.18 -5.82 10.00
N ASN A 92 -4.46 -5.98 9.65
CA ASN A 92 -5.25 -7.15 10.00
C ASN A 92 -4.95 -8.36 9.10
N ASP A 93 -4.26 -8.16 7.97
CA ASP A 93 -3.78 -9.26 7.13
C ASP A 93 -2.37 -9.72 7.59
N SER A 94 -2.25 -10.99 7.98
CA SER A 94 -0.99 -11.60 8.44
C SER A 94 0.05 -11.73 7.32
N ARG A 95 -0.39 -11.72 6.05
CA ARG A 95 0.48 -11.81 4.86
C ARG A 95 1.20 -10.49 4.60
N VAL A 96 0.60 -9.36 4.96
CA VAL A 96 1.22 -8.04 4.75
C VAL A 96 2.31 -7.80 5.81
N MET A 97 3.55 -7.70 5.33
CA MET A 97 4.75 -7.51 6.16
C MET A 97 5.11 -6.06 6.36
N GLY A 98 4.87 -5.22 5.34
CA GLY A 98 5.24 -3.82 5.35
C GLY A 98 4.45 -3.06 4.30
N VAL A 99 4.35 -1.75 4.53
CA VAL A 99 3.68 -0.79 3.66
C VAL A 99 4.57 0.44 3.55
N MET A 100 4.86 0.86 2.33
CA MET A 100 5.70 2.01 2.03
C MET A 100 4.84 3.08 1.36
N PRO A 101 4.72 4.28 1.96
CA PRO A 101 4.07 5.39 1.30
C PRO A 101 4.91 5.85 0.10
N PHE A 102 4.25 6.29 -0.97
CA PHE A 102 4.94 6.88 -2.11
C PHE A 102 5.44 8.30 -1.77
N MET A 103 6.75 8.46 -1.61
CA MET A 103 7.35 9.69 -1.07
C MET A 103 7.88 10.67 -2.12
N LEU A 104 8.04 10.24 -3.38
CA LEU A 104 8.70 11.04 -4.40
C LEU A 104 7.78 12.14 -4.93
N GLN A 105 8.26 13.38 -4.85
CA GLN A 105 7.68 14.54 -5.53
C GLN A 105 8.33 14.64 -6.91
N ASP A 106 7.55 14.39 -7.96
CA ASP A 106 7.94 14.76 -9.32
C ASP A 106 6.92 15.77 -9.87
N ALA A 107 7.44 16.83 -10.49
CA ALA A 107 6.65 17.85 -11.18
C ALA A 107 5.85 17.29 -12.36
N TYR A 108 6.30 16.16 -12.94
CA TYR A 108 5.63 15.51 -14.07
C TYR A 108 4.48 14.57 -13.66
N TRP A 109 4.58 13.93 -12.49
CA TRP A 109 3.51 13.13 -11.86
C TRP A 109 2.53 13.99 -11.06
N GLY A 110 2.35 15.22 -11.53
CA GLY A 110 1.95 16.40 -10.77
C GLY A 110 0.80 16.15 -9.81
N ASP A 111 0.92 16.67 -8.58
CA ASP A 111 -0.14 16.87 -7.59
C ASP A 111 -1.14 15.72 -7.31
N GLN A 112 -0.95 14.53 -7.86
CA GLN A 112 -2.04 13.58 -8.02
C GLN A 112 -1.91 12.30 -7.22
N ILE A 113 -0.80 12.00 -6.53
CA ILE A 113 -0.73 10.96 -5.49
C ILE A 113 0.44 11.31 -4.57
N GLN A 114 0.18 12.06 -3.49
CA GLN A 114 1.26 12.61 -2.66
C GLN A 114 0.97 12.50 -1.18
N TRP A 115 2.00 12.14 -0.43
CA TRP A 115 2.08 12.41 0.99
C TRP A 115 2.80 13.74 1.17
N LYS A 116 2.04 14.83 1.35
CA LYS A 116 2.64 16.12 1.66
C LYS A 116 3.23 16.01 3.07
N LEU A 117 4.54 15.79 3.15
CA LEU A 117 5.30 15.96 4.38
C LEU A 117 5.05 17.41 4.80
N LEU A 118 4.16 17.60 5.76
CA LEU A 118 3.88 18.89 6.36
C LEU A 118 5.08 19.25 7.23
N ILE A 119 6.17 19.67 6.58
CA ILE A 119 7.40 20.16 7.24
C ILE A 119 7.05 21.33 8.19
N ASN A 120 5.88 21.97 8.03
CA ASN A 120 5.37 23.04 8.88
C ASN A 120 4.04 22.77 9.64
N LYS A 121 3.51 21.53 9.66
CA LYS A 121 2.38 21.16 10.56
C LYS A 121 2.61 19.78 11.20
N PRO A 122 3.36 19.71 12.32
CA PRO A 122 3.98 18.47 12.79
C PRO A 122 3.09 17.47 13.56
N LYS A 123 1.78 17.66 13.71
CA LYS A 123 1.09 17.01 14.84
C LYS A 123 0.43 15.65 14.60
N GLN A 124 -0.21 15.39 13.47
CA GLN A 124 -1.01 14.16 13.30
C GLN A 124 -0.38 13.18 12.32
N PHE A 125 0.07 13.70 11.18
CA PHE A 125 0.55 12.90 10.07
C PHE A 125 1.87 12.17 10.36
N VAL A 126 2.88 12.91 10.82
CA VAL A 126 4.17 12.36 11.25
C VAL A 126 3.98 11.40 12.42
N GLN A 127 3.02 11.66 13.30
CA GLN A 127 2.73 10.78 14.43
C GLN A 127 2.10 9.46 13.98
N CYS A 128 1.22 9.47 12.96
CA CYS A 128 0.73 8.25 12.33
C CYS A 128 1.85 7.47 11.64
N PHE A 129 2.71 8.14 10.88
CA PHE A 129 3.84 7.50 10.20
C PHE A 129 4.87 6.92 11.18
N LEU A 130 5.23 7.63 12.25
CA LEU A 130 6.17 7.14 13.26
C LEU A 130 5.61 5.96 14.06
N ARG A 131 4.32 5.98 14.42
CA ARG A 131 3.64 4.82 15.04
C ARG A 131 3.64 3.60 14.10
N PHE A 132 3.53 3.85 12.80
CA PHE A 132 3.55 2.82 11.77
C PHE A 132 4.97 2.25 11.55
N LEU A 133 5.99 3.10 11.42
CA LEU A 133 7.39 2.67 11.27
C LEU A 133 7.80 1.78 12.44
N ALA A 134 7.43 2.19 13.67
CA ALA A 134 7.64 1.39 14.86
C ALA A 134 6.94 0.03 14.78
N PHE A 135 5.72 -0.05 14.26
CA PHE A 135 4.99 -1.31 14.11
C PHE A 135 5.60 -2.25 13.06
N THR A 136 5.95 -1.73 11.88
CA THR A 136 6.58 -2.52 10.81
C THR A 136 7.91 -3.10 11.26
N ILE A 137 8.75 -2.28 11.91
CA ILE A 137 10.01 -2.73 12.51
C ILE A 137 9.73 -3.80 13.58
N LEU A 138 8.76 -3.61 14.47
CA LEU A 138 8.45 -4.58 15.53
C LEU A 138 7.94 -5.92 14.97
N LYS A 139 7.11 -5.89 13.91
CA LYS A 139 6.57 -7.10 13.26
C LYS A 139 7.68 -7.87 12.55
N MET A 140 8.58 -7.18 11.85
CA MET A 140 9.77 -7.77 11.24
C MET A 140 10.72 -8.38 12.27
N LEU A 141 11.03 -7.65 13.35
CA LEU A 141 11.89 -8.14 14.44
C LEU A 141 11.31 -9.37 15.14
N LYS A 142 10.00 -9.39 15.41
CA LYS A 142 9.34 -10.57 15.99
C LYS A 142 9.41 -11.78 15.07
N LYS A 143 9.24 -11.59 13.76
CA LYS A 143 9.30 -12.70 12.81
C LYS A 143 10.73 -13.26 12.69
N LEU A 144 11.75 -12.41 12.71
CA LEU A 144 13.16 -12.82 12.75
C LEU A 144 13.51 -13.58 14.03
N ALA A 145 12.95 -13.18 15.17
CA ALA A 145 13.19 -13.83 16.46
C ALA A 145 12.58 -15.23 16.59
N HIS A 146 11.59 -15.61 15.76
CA HIS A 146 10.98 -16.95 15.76
C HIS A 146 11.57 -17.88 14.69
N SER A 147 12.50 -17.38 13.87
CA SER A 147 13.19 -18.14 12.81
C SER A 147 14.63 -18.54 13.19
N MET A 148 15.04 -18.30 14.44
CA MET A 148 16.30 -18.74 15.05
C MET A 148 15.99 -19.77 16.14
#